data_AF-G9KTT6-F1
#
_entry.id   AF-G9KTT6-F1
#
_cell.length_a   1.000
_cell.length_b   1.000
_cell.length_c   1.000
_cell.angle_alpha   90.00
_cell.angle_beta   90.00
_cell.angle_gamma   90.00
#
_symmetry.space_group_name_H-M   'P 1'
#
loop_
_entity.id
_entity.type
_entity.pdbx_description
1 polymer ?
#
loop_
_entity_poly.entity_id
_entity_poly.type
_entity_poly.pdbx_seq_one_letter_code
_entity_poly.pdbx_strand_id
1 'polypeptide(L)'
;GTRKLWEIPPYETKGVMRASFSSREADNHTAFIRIKTNASDSTEFIILPVEVEVTTAPGIYSSTEMLDFGTLRTQDLPKVLNLHLLNSGTKDVPITSVRPTPQNDAITV
;
A
#
# COMPACT_ATOMS: atom_id res chain seq x y z
N GLY A 1 -15.23 -25.52 -2.88
CA GLY A 1 -13.86 -25.88 -3.28
C GLY A 1 -13.03 -24.62 -3.48
N THR A 2 -11.72 -24.69 -3.27
CA THR A 2 -10.78 -23.54 -3.25
C THR A 2 -10.74 -22.74 -4.57
N ARG A 3 -11.17 -23.32 -5.69
CA ARG A 3 -11.17 -22.66 -7.02
C ARG A 3 -11.95 -21.34 -7.06
N LYS A 4 -13.10 -21.25 -6.40
CA LYS A 4 -13.90 -20.00 -6.34
C LYS A 4 -13.20 -18.85 -5.60
N LEU A 5 -12.21 -19.14 -4.75
CA LEU A 5 -11.48 -18.11 -4.01
C LEU A 5 -10.47 -17.39 -4.91
N TRP A 6 -9.87 -18.12 -5.87
CA TRP A 6 -8.80 -17.63 -6.74
C TRP A 6 -9.29 -17.15 -8.12
N GLU A 7 -10.53 -17.46 -8.49
CA GLU A 7 -11.12 -17.03 -9.75
C GLU A 7 -11.48 -15.53 -9.71
N ILE A 8 -11.05 -14.81 -10.76
CA ILE A 8 -11.37 -13.40 -11.02
C ILE A 8 -12.20 -13.38 -12.30
N PRO A 9 -13.47 -12.93 -12.27
CA PRO A 9 -14.29 -12.83 -13.47
C PRO A 9 -13.73 -11.81 -14.48
N PRO A 10 -14.07 -11.94 -15.76
CA PRO A 10 -13.68 -10.96 -16.77
C PRO A 10 -14.12 -9.54 -16.39
N TYR A 11 -13.20 -8.58 -16.53
CA TYR A 11 -13.42 -7.16 -16.25
C TYR A 11 -13.76 -6.82 -14.78
N GLU A 12 -13.44 -7.71 -13.84
CA GLU A 12 -13.64 -7.47 -12.40
C GLU A 12 -12.31 -7.39 -11.64
N THR A 13 -12.32 -6.62 -10.55
CA THR A 13 -11.23 -6.57 -9.57
C THR A 13 -11.64 -7.29 -8.31
N LYS A 14 -10.84 -8.27 -7.88
CA LYS A 14 -11.11 -9.06 -6.67
C LYS A 14 -9.84 -9.24 -5.85
N GLY A 15 -9.94 -9.00 -4.54
CA GLY A 15 -8.87 -9.34 -3.61
C GLY A 15 -8.71 -10.86 -3.50
N VAL A 16 -7.60 -11.40 -4.03
CA VAL A 16 -7.32 -12.84 -4.04
C VAL A 16 -6.30 -13.29 -2.99
N MET A 17 -5.49 -12.36 -2.48
CA MET A 17 -4.45 -12.67 -1.50
C MET A 17 -4.32 -11.56 -0.46
N ARG A 18 -4.09 -11.95 0.80
CA ARG A 18 -3.59 -11.08 1.85
C ARG A 18 -2.28 -11.68 2.37
N ALA A 19 -1.17 -11.03 2.09
CA ALA A 19 0.12 -11.39 2.67
C ALA A 19 0.31 -10.68 4.02
N SER A 20 1.07 -11.30 4.91
CA SER A 20 1.52 -10.68 6.15
C SER A 20 3.01 -10.95 6.28
N PHE A 21 3.76 -9.90 6.62
CA PHE A 21 5.18 -9.97 6.84
C PHE A 21 5.46 -9.93 8.35
N SER A 22 6.38 -10.77 8.81
CA SER A 22 6.85 -10.79 10.19
C SER A 22 8.37 -10.94 10.18
N SER A 23 9.07 -9.95 10.72
CA SER A 23 10.50 -10.00 10.97
C SER A 23 10.77 -9.65 12.44
N ARG A 24 11.89 -10.16 12.95
CA ARG A 24 12.41 -9.87 14.29
C ARG A 24 13.61 -8.93 14.27
N GLU A 25 14.23 -8.76 13.10
CA GLU A 25 15.45 -8.00 12.91
C GLU A 25 15.16 -6.82 11.99
N ALA A 26 15.84 -5.70 12.27
CA ALA A 26 15.76 -4.51 11.43
C ALA A 26 16.69 -4.69 10.24
N ASP A 27 16.10 -4.96 9.08
CA ASP A 27 16.79 -5.10 7.80
C ASP A 27 15.81 -4.83 6.65
N ASN A 28 16.37 -4.56 5.46
CA ASN A 28 15.62 -4.43 4.24
C ASN A 28 15.45 -5.81 3.60
N HIS A 29 14.21 -6.23 3.43
CA HIS A 29 13.87 -7.53 2.86
C HIS A 29 13.22 -7.37 1.50
N THR A 30 13.80 -8.01 0.49
CA THR A 30 13.18 -8.14 -0.84
C THR A 30 12.77 -9.59 -1.06
N ALA A 31 11.50 -9.80 -1.38
CA ALA A 31 10.94 -11.08 -1.75
C ALA A 31 10.22 -10.98 -3.09
N PHE A 32 9.98 -12.12 -3.74
CA PHE A 32 9.25 -12.18 -5.00
C PHE A 32 8.09 -13.14 -4.88
N ILE A 33 6.87 -12.65 -5.13
CA ILE A 33 5.70 -13.49 -5.24
C ILE A 33 5.57 -13.91 -6.71
N ARG A 34 5.60 -15.23 -6.95
CA ARG A 34 5.36 -15.79 -8.28
C ARG A 34 3.91 -16.24 -8.39
N ILE A 35 3.16 -15.63 -9.31
CA ILE A 35 1.76 -15.94 -9.57
C ILE A 35 1.67 -16.69 -10.89
N LYS A 36 1.13 -17.91 -10.82
CA LYS A 36 0.79 -18.73 -11.99
C LYS A 36 -0.69 -18.56 -12.31
N THR A 37 -1.01 -18.26 -13.56
CA THR A 37 -2.39 -18.15 -14.04
C THR A 37 -2.78 -19.39 -14.84
N ASN A 38 -4.06 -19.53 -15.15
CA ASN A 38 -4.56 -20.59 -16.05
C ASN A 38 -4.29 -20.29 -17.54
N ALA A 39 -3.97 -19.04 -17.87
CA ALA A 39 -3.63 -18.60 -19.23
C ALA A 39 -2.13 -18.72 -19.53
N SER A 40 -1.29 -18.94 -18.50
CA SER A 40 0.15 -19.08 -18.67
C SER A 40 0.53 -20.54 -18.95
N ASP A 41 1.35 -20.74 -19.97
CA ASP A 41 2.10 -21.99 -20.14
C ASP A 41 3.04 -22.21 -18.95
N SER A 42 3.62 -23.42 -18.83
CA SER A 42 4.42 -23.81 -17.66
C SER A 42 5.61 -22.91 -17.31
N THR A 43 5.99 -21.98 -18.19
CA THR A 43 7.15 -21.08 -18.07
C THR A 43 6.80 -19.61 -17.87
N GLU A 44 5.53 -19.21 -18.00
CA GLU A 44 5.12 -17.80 -17.88
C GLU A 44 4.55 -17.53 -16.49
N PHE A 45 5.15 -16.58 -15.77
CA PHE A 45 4.73 -16.21 -14.42
C PHE A 45 4.65 -14.70 -14.30
N ILE A 46 3.67 -14.22 -13.54
CA ILE A 46 3.69 -12.84 -13.06
C ILE A 46 4.60 -12.82 -11.83
N ILE A 47 5.64 -12.00 -11.86
CA ILE A 47 6.59 -11.81 -10.76
C ILE A 47 6.28 -10.46 -10.12
N LEU A 48 5.81 -10.50 -8.87
CA LEU A 48 5.59 -9.30 -8.07
C LEU A 48 6.74 -9.15 -7.07
N PRO A 49 7.63 -8.16 -7.24
CA PRO A 49 8.60 -7.81 -6.21
C PRO A 49 7.87 -7.22 -5.00
N VAL A 50 8.31 -7.61 -3.81
CA VAL A 50 7.83 -7.10 -2.52
C VAL A 50 9.06 -6.66 -1.74
N GLU A 51 9.13 -5.36 -1.47
CA GLU A 51 10.20 -4.75 -0.69
C GLU A 51 9.62 -4.30 0.65
N VAL A 52 10.27 -4.70 1.75
CA VAL A 52 9.87 -4.35 3.10
C VAL A 52 11.07 -3.79 3.83
N GLU A 53 10.97 -2.54 4.26
CA GLU A 53 11.95 -1.91 5.13
C GLU A 53 11.53 -2.10 6.60
N VAL A 54 12.43 -2.66 7.42
CA VAL A 54 12.26 -2.75 8.87
C VAL A 54 13.36 -1.92 9.51
N THR A 55 12.98 -0.83 10.17
CA THR A 55 13.92 0.11 10.79
C THR A 55 13.71 0.23 12.29
N THR A 56 14.80 0.32 13.05
CA THR A 56 14.77 0.70 14.46
C THR A 56 14.85 2.21 14.66
N ALA A 57 15.00 3.00 13.59
CA ALA A 57 15.06 4.44 13.71
C ALA A 57 13.72 4.95 14.27
N PRO A 58 13.71 5.69 15.38
CA PRO A 58 12.49 6.32 15.86
C PRO A 58 12.06 7.43 14.89
N GLY A 59 10.76 7.57 14.67
CA GLY A 59 10.25 8.55 13.71
C GLY A 59 8.73 8.61 13.66
N ILE A 60 8.24 9.42 12.72
CA ILE A 60 6.82 9.52 12.39
C ILE A 60 6.56 8.72 11.12
N TYR A 61 5.72 7.71 11.24
CA TYR A 61 5.39 6.78 10.16
C TYR A 61 3.90 6.84 9.85
N SER A 62 3.53 6.62 8.58
CA SER A 62 2.13 6.40 8.20
C SER A 62 1.86 4.90 8.09
N SER A 63 0.70 4.44 8.54
CA SER A 63 0.24 3.07 8.26
C SER A 63 -0.20 2.86 6.81
N THR A 64 -0.35 3.96 6.05
CA THR A 64 -0.81 3.97 4.67
C THR A 64 0.27 4.57 3.78
N GLU A 65 0.74 3.80 2.80
CA GLU A 65 1.80 4.21 1.88
C GLU A 65 1.35 5.33 0.91
N MET A 66 0.08 5.27 0.48
CA MET A 66 -0.47 6.14 -0.54
C MET A 66 -1.92 6.48 -0.22
N LEU A 67 -2.25 7.77 -0.32
CA LEU A 67 -3.62 8.25 -0.23
C LEU A 67 -4.26 8.22 -1.62
N ASP A 68 -5.07 7.21 -1.88
CA ASP A 68 -5.78 7.07 -3.16
C ASP A 68 -7.19 7.68 -3.10
N PHE A 69 -7.34 8.83 -3.76
CA PHE A 69 -8.62 9.50 -3.91
C PHE A 69 -9.51 8.83 -4.97
N GLY A 70 -8.98 7.95 -5.81
CA GLY A 70 -9.66 7.35 -6.95
C GLY A 70 -9.88 8.35 -8.08
N THR A 71 -10.77 8.02 -9.02
CA THR A 71 -11.16 8.93 -10.10
C THR A 71 -12.24 9.89 -9.62
N LEU A 72 -11.88 11.17 -9.47
CA LEU A 72 -12.81 12.25 -9.14
C LEU A 72 -13.00 13.16 -10.36
N ARG A 73 -14.23 13.64 -10.55
CA ARG A 73 -14.56 14.67 -11.56
C ARG A 73 -14.68 16.01 -10.87
N THR A 74 -14.51 17.09 -11.62
CA THR A 74 -14.59 18.48 -11.10
C THR A 74 -15.89 18.81 -10.38
N GLN A 75 -16.99 18.12 -10.73
CA GLN A 75 -18.32 18.35 -10.15
C GLN A 75 -18.61 17.43 -8.95
N ASP A 76 -17.74 16.46 -8.68
CA ASP A 76 -17.92 15.55 -7.55
C ASP A 76 -17.62 16.27 -6.24
N LEU A 77 -18.28 15.83 -5.17
CA LEU A 77 -18.02 16.35 -3.83
C LEU A 77 -16.58 16.05 -3.40
N PRO A 78 -15.94 16.94 -2.62
CA PRO A 78 -14.61 16.68 -2.09
C PRO A 78 -14.57 15.38 -1.30
N LYS A 79 -13.60 14.52 -1.62
CA LYS A 79 -13.35 13.28 -0.89
C LYS A 79 -12.31 13.53 0.19
N VAL A 80 -12.64 13.17 1.42
CA VAL A 80 -11.74 13.31 2.58
C VAL A 80 -11.14 11.95 2.92
N LEU A 81 -9.83 11.91 3.09
CA LEU A 81 -9.08 10.74 3.52
C LEU A 81 -8.38 11.04 4.84
N ASN A 82 -8.37 10.07 5.75
CA ASN A 82 -7.64 10.20 7.02
C ASN A 82 -6.19 9.74 6.84
N LEU A 83 -5.25 10.58 7.27
CA LEU A 83 -3.84 10.21 7.38
C LEU A 83 -3.55 9.81 8.83
N HIS A 84 -3.26 8.53 9.05
CA HIS A 84 -2.92 8.01 10.37
C HIS A 84 -1.41 7.98 10.56
N LEU A 85 -0.93 8.72 11.55
CA LEU A 85 0.48 8.82 11.89
C LEU A 85 0.78 8.07 13.19
N LEU A 86 1.88 7.34 13.19
CA LEU A 86 2.44 6.61 14.31
C LEU A 86 3.77 7.26 14.70
N ASN A 87 3.88 7.69 15.94
CA ASN A 87 5.16 8.08 16.53
C ASN A 87 5.81 6.85 17.17
N SER A 88 6.90 6.35 16.58
CA SER A 88 7.69 5.26 17.17
C SER A 88 8.79 5.75 18.10
N GLY A 89 8.95 7.07 18.25
CA GLY A 89 9.90 7.68 19.16
C GLY A 89 9.43 7.69 20.61
N THR A 90 10.37 7.93 21.52
CA THR A 90 10.12 7.99 22.97
C THR A 90 9.69 9.38 23.46
N LYS A 91 9.63 10.36 22.56
CA LYS A 91 9.27 11.75 22.87
C LYS A 91 8.07 12.16 22.04
N ASP A 92 7.24 13.02 22.60
CA ASP A 92 6.14 13.64 21.87
C ASP A 92 6.67 14.56 20.78
N VAL A 93 6.05 14.48 19.59
CA VAL A 93 6.41 15.28 18.43
C VAL A 93 5.19 16.10 18.00
N PRO A 94 5.19 17.43 18.21
CA PRO A 94 4.10 18.27 17.74
C PRO A 94 4.18 18.44 16.22
N ILE A 95 3.03 18.31 15.54
CA ILE A 95 2.93 18.59 14.10
C ILE A 95 2.77 20.11 13.93
N THR A 96 3.75 20.75 13.29
CA THR A 96 3.76 22.20 13.06
C THR A 96 3.15 22.59 11.71
N SER A 97 3.33 21.76 10.69
CA SER A 97 2.72 21.96 9.38
C SER A 97 2.67 20.67 8.58
N VAL A 98 1.68 20.56 7.69
CA VAL A 98 1.58 19.49 6.69
C VAL A 98 1.37 20.16 5.34
N ARG A 99 2.17 19.77 4.34
CA ARG A 99 2.14 20.38 3.00
C ARG A 99 2.36 19.30 1.94
N PRO A 100 1.52 19.23 0.89
CA PRO A 100 1.77 18.33 -0.22
C PRO A 100 3.00 18.79 -1.01
N THR A 101 3.81 17.84 -1.46
CA THR A 101 4.94 18.08 -2.38
C THR A 101 4.88 17.06 -3.53
N PRO A 102 4.83 17.51 -4.80
CA PRO A 102 4.76 18.90 -5.24
C PRO A 102 3.45 19.59 -4.80
N GLN A 103 3.45 20.92 -4.79
CA GLN A 103 2.27 21.69 -4.44
C GLN A 103 1.14 21.41 -5.44
N ASN A 104 -0.07 21.20 -4.94
CA ASN A 104 -1.23 20.86 -5.75
C ASN A 104 -2.47 21.54 -5.18
N ASP A 105 -3.09 22.43 -5.98
CA ASP A 105 -4.26 23.20 -5.57
C ASP A 105 -5.54 22.36 -5.45
N ALA A 106 -5.55 21.14 -5.99
CA ALA A 106 -6.64 20.19 -5.82
C ALA A 106 -6.62 19.46 -4.46
N ILE A 107 -5.59 19.67 -3.63
CA ILE A 107 -5.41 19.02 -2.33
C ILE A 107 -5.44 20.08 -1.23
N THR A 108 -6.27 19.83 -0.22
CA THR A 108 -6.33 20.63 1.02
C THR A 108 -6.00 19.73 2.19
N VAL A 109 -5.17 20.22 3.13
CA VAL A 109 -4.70 19.50 4.32
C VAL A 109 -5.11 20.24 5.59
#